data_AF-A0A4P9YQH6-F1
#
_entry.id   AF-A0A4P9YQH6-F1
#
_cell.length_a   1.000
_cell.length_b   1.000
_cell.length_c   1.000
_cell.angle_alpha   90.00
_cell.angle_beta   90.00
_cell.angle_gamma   90.00
#
_symmetry.space_group_name_H-M   'P 1'
#
loop_
_entity.id
_entity.type
_entity.pdbx_description
1 polymer ?
#
loop_
_entity_poly.entity_id
_entity_poly.type
_entity_poly.pdbx_seq_one_letter_code
_entity_poly.pdbx_strand_id
1 'polypeptide(L)'
;MTVPVPRQGTDNSPAKELCQGRHAGGSTTTLTAGSLIEVVISGGAPHGGGGCLFSLSYDGGHTFKVISSTDKSCPINHNYQVMIPQNAPSGNAVFAWSWVPVLSGQPEYYMNCADVTIVGGNGSGFNGPNLPIYNMPGSTT
;
A
#
# COMPACT_ATOMS: atom_id res chain seq x y z
N MET A 1 -5.50 3.49 4.99
CA MET A 1 -6.22 2.27 5.40
C MET A 1 -6.40 2.33 6.91
N THR A 2 -7.05 1.35 7.52
CA THR A 2 -7.09 1.17 8.99
C THR A 2 -6.52 -0.18 9.42
N VAL A 3 -6.43 -1.13 8.48
CA VAL A 3 -5.77 -2.43 8.65
C VAL A 3 -4.94 -2.73 7.40
N PRO A 4 -3.65 -3.09 7.51
CA PRO A 4 -2.81 -3.01 8.72
C PRO A 4 -2.79 -1.60 9.34
N VAL A 5 -2.41 -1.49 10.62
CA VAL A 5 -2.44 -0.20 11.32
C VAL A 5 -1.52 0.79 10.61
N PRO A 6 -2.04 1.94 10.14
CA PRO A 6 -1.23 2.93 9.43
C PRO A 6 -0.07 3.44 10.25
N ARG A 7 1.04 3.71 9.58
CA ARG A 7 2.15 4.48 10.11
C ARG A 7 1.62 5.81 10.62
N GLN A 8 2.06 6.19 11.82
CA GLN A 8 1.67 7.43 12.46
C GLN A 8 1.90 8.62 11.52
N GLY A 9 0.87 9.45 11.34
CA GLY A 9 0.94 10.62 10.48
C GLY A 9 0.78 10.34 8.98
N THR A 10 0.37 9.12 8.62
CA THR A 10 -0.15 8.78 7.28
C THR A 10 -1.65 8.49 7.34
N ASP A 11 -2.39 8.89 6.31
CA ASP A 11 -3.85 8.78 6.26
C ASP A 11 -4.34 8.45 4.84
N ASN A 12 -5.64 8.63 4.57
CA ASN A 12 -6.24 8.36 3.27
C ASN A 12 -6.43 9.64 2.43
N SER A 13 -5.55 10.63 2.59
CA SER A 13 -5.52 11.84 1.77
C SER A 13 -4.60 11.71 0.55
N PRO A 14 -4.72 12.61 -0.44
CA PRO A 14 -3.77 12.68 -1.55
C PRO A 14 -2.33 12.85 -1.05
N ALA A 15 -1.47 11.94 -1.47
CA ALA A 15 -0.06 11.92 -1.11
C ALA A 15 0.75 12.82 -2.05
N LYS A 16 1.64 13.62 -1.46
CA LYS A 16 2.62 14.43 -2.22
C LYS A 16 3.99 13.77 -2.36
N GLU A 17 4.25 12.78 -1.50
CA GLU A 17 5.48 12.00 -1.42
C GLU A 17 5.12 10.57 -1.01
N LEU A 18 6.02 9.61 -1.25
CA LEU A 18 5.85 8.24 -0.76
C LEU A 18 5.64 8.22 0.75
N CYS A 19 4.65 7.45 1.20
CA CYS A 19 4.23 7.42 2.61
C CYS A 19 4.01 8.80 3.22
N GLN A 20 3.58 9.78 2.43
CA GLN A 20 3.34 11.16 2.84
C GLN A 20 4.57 11.82 3.52
N GLY A 21 5.77 11.45 3.08
CA GLY A 21 7.03 11.99 3.61
C GLY A 21 7.38 11.50 5.03
N ARG A 22 6.68 10.47 5.54
CA ARG A 22 6.96 9.89 6.85
C ARG A 22 7.98 8.77 6.72
N HIS A 23 9.03 8.79 7.55
CA HIS A 23 10.00 7.70 7.64
C HIS A 23 9.39 6.45 8.28
N ALA A 24 9.91 5.27 7.91
CA ALA A 24 9.54 4.01 8.55
C ALA A 24 9.86 4.02 10.05
N GLY A 25 8.90 3.57 10.86
CA GLY A 25 9.03 3.44 12.30
C GLY A 25 9.05 1.98 12.75
N GLY A 26 8.74 1.76 14.04
CA GLY A 26 8.53 0.42 14.58
C GLY A 26 7.23 -0.19 14.05
N SER A 27 7.30 -1.46 13.64
CA SER A 27 6.13 -2.23 13.21
C SER A 27 5.19 -2.52 14.38
N THR A 28 3.89 -2.32 14.17
CA THR A 28 2.83 -2.69 15.13
C THR A 28 1.98 -3.85 14.63
N THR A 29 2.31 -4.45 13.49
CA THR A 29 1.50 -5.50 12.88
C THR A 29 2.39 -6.58 12.27
N THR A 30 2.17 -7.83 12.71
CA THR A 30 2.84 -9.01 12.15
C THR A 30 1.98 -9.64 11.07
N LEU A 31 2.55 -9.90 9.89
CA LEU A 31 1.89 -10.60 8.80
C LEU A 31 2.68 -11.87 8.45
N THR A 32 1.97 -12.94 8.11
CA THR A 32 2.62 -14.21 7.74
C THR A 32 2.74 -14.32 6.22
N ALA A 33 3.93 -14.65 5.72
CA ALA A 33 4.12 -14.94 4.30
C ALA A 33 3.21 -16.08 3.84
N GLY A 34 2.58 -15.96 2.67
CA GLY A 34 1.61 -16.91 2.14
C GLY A 34 0.22 -16.82 2.76
N SER A 35 -0.02 -15.91 3.71
CA SER A 35 -1.34 -15.70 4.30
C SER A 35 -2.19 -14.72 3.49
N LEU A 36 -3.50 -14.90 3.56
CA LEU A 36 -4.49 -13.94 3.09
C LEU A 36 -4.83 -13.00 4.26
N ILE A 37 -4.65 -11.70 4.06
CA ILE A 37 -4.94 -10.68 5.06
C ILE A 37 -6.13 -9.83 4.62
N GLU A 38 -6.88 -9.35 5.60
CA GLU A 38 -7.90 -8.33 5.36
C GLU A 38 -7.26 -6.94 5.41
N VAL A 39 -7.57 -6.13 4.41
CA VAL A 39 -7.17 -4.72 4.32
C VAL A 39 -8.43 -3.88 4.33
N VAL A 40 -8.50 -2.96 5.29
CA VAL A 40 -9.67 -2.09 5.46
C VAL A 40 -9.31 -0.67 5.05
N ILE A 41 -10.04 -0.12 4.10
CA ILE A 41 -9.87 1.26 3.60
C ILE A 41 -11.06 2.07 4.09
N SER A 42 -10.78 3.11 4.89
CA SER A 42 -11.78 4.08 5.34
C SER A 42 -11.82 5.31 4.43
N GLY A 43 -12.94 6.00 4.39
CA GLY A 43 -13.12 7.19 3.55
C GLY A 43 -14.59 7.35 3.17
N GLY A 44 -14.94 8.50 2.59
CA GLY A 44 -16.31 8.80 2.18
C GLY A 44 -16.49 9.25 0.73
N ALA A 45 -15.39 9.51 0.02
CA ALA A 45 -15.42 9.99 -1.36
C ALA A 45 -14.76 8.96 -2.30
N PRO A 46 -15.55 8.11 -2.98
CA PRO A 46 -14.99 7.06 -3.82
C PRO A 46 -14.48 7.56 -5.17
N HIS A 47 -14.68 8.84 -5.53
CA HIS A 47 -14.16 9.47 -6.77
C HIS A 47 -14.34 8.61 -8.03
N GLY A 48 -15.52 8.00 -8.20
CA GLY A 48 -15.82 7.13 -9.35
C GLY A 48 -15.12 5.77 -9.34
N GLY A 49 -14.48 5.40 -8.23
CA GLY A 49 -13.70 4.18 -8.06
C GLY A 49 -12.31 4.28 -8.70
N GLY A 50 -11.82 3.13 -9.16
CA GLY A 50 -10.47 2.94 -9.67
C GLY A 50 -9.86 1.63 -9.23
N GLY A 51 -8.66 1.35 -9.73
CA GLY A 51 -7.86 0.21 -9.29
C GLY A 51 -6.94 0.62 -8.14
N CYS A 52 -7.03 -0.08 -7.02
CA CYS A 52 -6.07 0.04 -5.93
C CYS A 52 -4.93 -0.95 -6.11
N LEU A 53 -3.74 -0.54 -5.70
CA LEU A 53 -2.56 -1.40 -5.66
C LEU A 53 -2.10 -1.55 -4.23
N PHE A 54 -1.83 -2.79 -3.86
CA PHE A 54 -1.19 -3.15 -2.59
C PHE A 54 0.24 -3.58 -2.86
N SER A 55 1.18 -3.10 -2.06
CA SER A 55 2.61 -3.29 -2.30
C SER A 55 3.39 -3.45 -1.01
N LEU A 56 4.58 -4.05 -1.11
CA LEU A 56 5.55 -4.14 -0.03
C LEU A 56 6.84 -3.42 -0.42
N SER A 57 7.50 -2.86 0.59
CA SER A 57 8.84 -2.29 0.52
C SER A 57 9.70 -2.88 1.63
N TYR A 58 10.96 -3.19 1.31
CA TYR A 58 11.98 -3.66 2.27
C TYR A 58 13.14 -2.68 2.43
N ASP A 59 13.07 -1.52 1.78
CA ASP A 59 14.09 -0.46 1.86
C ASP A 59 13.62 0.73 2.70
N GLY A 60 12.61 0.54 3.57
CA GLY A 60 12.08 1.60 4.42
C GLY A 60 11.01 2.49 3.76
N GLY A 61 10.47 2.06 2.62
CA GLY A 61 9.43 2.78 1.89
C GLY A 61 9.96 3.69 0.78
N HIS A 62 11.17 3.45 0.28
CA HIS A 62 11.73 4.21 -0.86
C HIS A 62 11.31 3.59 -2.19
N THR A 63 11.23 2.26 -2.26
CA THR A 63 10.71 1.55 -3.44
C THR A 63 9.70 0.49 -3.04
N PHE A 64 8.69 0.32 -3.90
CA PHE A 64 7.57 -0.60 -3.66
C PHE A 64 7.40 -1.57 -4.81
N LYS A 65 7.04 -2.80 -4.46
CA LYS A 65 6.74 -3.87 -5.39
C LYS A 65 5.29 -4.31 -5.18
N VAL A 66 4.50 -4.31 -6.25
CA VAL A 66 3.07 -4.67 -6.21
C VAL A 66 2.92 -6.15 -5.89
N ILE A 67 2.04 -6.46 -4.94
CA ILE A 67 1.68 -7.83 -4.54
C ILE A 67 0.22 -8.18 -4.86
N SER A 68 -0.65 -7.18 -5.00
CA SER A 68 -2.04 -7.37 -5.35
C SER A 68 -2.62 -6.09 -5.95
N SER A 69 -3.66 -6.26 -6.77
CA SER A 69 -4.44 -5.16 -7.37
C SER A 69 -5.92 -5.48 -7.28
N THR A 70 -6.75 -4.46 -7.09
CA THR A 70 -8.21 -4.61 -7.13
C THR A 70 -8.74 -4.41 -8.54
N ASP A 71 -10.01 -4.77 -8.73
CA ASP A 71 -10.80 -4.27 -9.86
C ASP A 71 -11.09 -2.75 -9.70
N LYS A 72 -11.94 -2.21 -10.57
CA LYS A 72 -12.33 -0.79 -10.57
C LYS A 72 -13.22 -0.37 -9.39
N SER A 73 -13.61 -1.31 -8.52
CA SER A 73 -14.50 -1.03 -7.39
C SER A 73 -13.80 -0.40 -6.20
N CYS A 74 -12.51 -0.06 -6.29
CA CYS A 74 -11.80 0.53 -5.17
C CYS A 74 -11.81 2.06 -5.19
N PRO A 75 -12.07 2.73 -4.05
CA PRO A 75 -12.37 2.23 -2.70
C PRO A 75 -13.88 2.20 -2.39
N ILE A 76 -14.75 1.88 -3.35
CA ILE A 76 -16.20 1.75 -3.12
C ILE A 76 -16.48 0.62 -2.12
N ASN A 77 -15.77 -0.50 -2.27
CA ASN A 77 -15.68 -1.49 -1.20
C ASN A 77 -14.68 -1.03 -0.14
N HIS A 78 -14.92 -1.36 1.12
CA HIS A 78 -14.03 -0.95 2.21
C HIS A 78 -13.12 -2.09 2.67
N ASN A 79 -13.44 -3.34 2.37
CA ASN A 79 -12.69 -4.51 2.81
C ASN A 79 -12.14 -5.27 1.59
N TYR A 80 -10.84 -5.58 1.63
CA TYR A 80 -10.12 -6.26 0.56
C TYR A 80 -9.31 -7.41 1.11
N GLN A 81 -9.26 -8.51 0.37
CA GLN A 81 -8.38 -9.63 0.69
C GLN A 81 -7.08 -9.51 -0.11
N VAL A 82 -5.95 -9.47 0.59
CA VAL A 82 -4.61 -9.33 -0.01
C VAL A 82 -3.77 -10.52 0.39
N MET A 83 -3.24 -11.24 -0.60
CA MET A 83 -2.32 -12.34 -0.36
C MET A 83 -0.90 -11.80 -0.15
N ILE A 84 -0.31 -12.07 1.01
CA ILE A 84 1.11 -11.82 1.23
C ILE A 84 1.89 -12.91 0.47
N PRO A 85 2.82 -12.56 -0.42
CA PRO A 85 3.56 -13.56 -1.18
C PRO A 85 4.28 -14.55 -0.26
N GLN A 86 4.24 -15.85 -0.57
CA GLN A 86 4.91 -16.88 0.22
C GLN A 86 6.44 -16.68 0.26
N ASN A 87 7.00 -16.10 -0.80
CA ASN A 87 8.42 -15.79 -0.92
C ASN A 87 8.78 -14.37 -0.43
N ALA A 88 7.86 -13.64 0.21
CA ALA A 88 8.20 -12.37 0.85
C ALA A 88 9.26 -12.63 1.93
N PRO A 89 10.39 -11.90 1.97
CA PRO A 89 11.41 -12.07 3.02
C PRO A 89 10.84 -11.86 4.42
N SER A 90 11.30 -12.64 5.39
CA SER A 90 10.99 -12.33 6.80
C SER A 90 11.75 -11.08 7.24
N GLY A 91 11.11 -10.21 8.04
CA GLY A 91 11.73 -8.99 8.56
C GLY A 91 10.79 -7.79 8.53
N ASN A 92 11.36 -6.60 8.81
CA ASN A 92 10.62 -5.34 8.74
C ASN A 92 10.35 -4.97 7.28
N ALA A 93 9.11 -4.60 7.01
CA ALA A 93 8.66 -4.14 5.70
C ALA A 93 7.66 -2.99 5.86
N VAL A 94 7.40 -2.29 4.77
CA VAL A 94 6.33 -1.29 4.68
C VAL A 94 5.27 -1.82 3.74
N PHE A 95 4.06 -2.00 4.24
CA PHE A 95 2.88 -2.30 3.42
C PHE A 95 2.25 -0.99 2.96
N ALA A 96 1.96 -0.84 1.68
CA ALA A 96 1.30 0.34 1.15
C ALA A 96 0.04 0.00 0.37
N TRP A 97 -1.02 0.75 0.68
CA TRP A 97 -2.18 0.93 -0.18
C TRP A 97 -1.96 2.18 -1.03
N SER A 98 -2.26 2.08 -2.32
CA SER A 98 -2.25 3.20 -3.25
C SER A 98 -3.44 3.15 -4.20
N TRP A 99 -3.86 4.32 -4.68
CA TRP A 99 -5.02 4.46 -5.54
C TRP A 99 -4.93 5.74 -6.37
N VAL A 100 -5.28 5.61 -7.65
CA VAL A 100 -5.51 6.76 -8.54
C VAL A 100 -7.01 6.82 -8.83
N PRO A 101 -7.72 7.87 -8.40
CA PRO A 101 -9.15 8.01 -8.65
C PRO A 101 -9.45 8.16 -10.15
N VAL A 102 -10.61 7.66 -10.58
CA VAL A 102 -11.09 7.85 -11.96
C VAL A 102 -11.66 9.25 -12.15
N LEU A 103 -12.36 9.78 -11.14
CA LEU A 103 -13.05 11.07 -11.18
C LEU A 103 -12.58 11.98 -10.05
N SER A 104 -11.56 12.79 -10.36
CA SER A 104 -11.09 13.87 -9.50
C SER A 104 -11.08 15.20 -10.24
N GLY A 105 -11.25 16.31 -9.51
CA GLY A 105 -11.20 17.66 -10.09
C GLY A 105 -9.78 18.08 -10.52
N GLN A 106 -8.76 17.34 -10.07
CA GLN A 106 -7.33 17.49 -10.39
C GLN A 106 -6.67 16.10 -10.39
N PRO A 107 -5.53 15.89 -11.06
CA PRO A 107 -4.78 14.64 -10.94
C PRO A 107 -4.35 14.40 -9.49
N GLU A 108 -4.74 13.26 -8.92
CA GLU A 108 -4.46 12.90 -7.53
C GLU A 108 -3.85 11.49 -7.45
N TYR A 109 -3.08 11.26 -6.40
CA TYR A 109 -2.55 9.95 -6.03
C TYR A 109 -2.71 9.76 -4.53
N TYR A 110 -3.40 8.71 -4.12
CA TYR A 110 -3.61 8.40 -2.72
C TYR A 110 -2.61 7.34 -2.30
N MET A 111 -2.02 7.53 -1.13
CA MET A 111 -1.10 6.55 -0.56
C MET A 111 -1.18 6.55 0.97
N ASN A 112 -1.29 5.35 1.54
CA ASN A 112 -1.20 5.11 2.97
C ASN A 112 -0.24 3.95 3.22
N CYS A 113 0.64 4.10 4.21
CA CYS A 113 1.65 3.11 4.55
C CYS A 113 1.43 2.56 5.96
N ALA A 114 1.73 1.29 6.17
CA ALA A 114 1.87 0.69 7.50
C ALA A 114 3.22 0.01 7.62
N ASP A 115 3.83 0.14 8.80
CA ASP A 115 5.02 -0.59 9.17
C ASP A 115 4.62 -1.97 9.69
N VAL A 116 5.11 -3.02 9.03
CA VAL A 116 4.75 -4.41 9.29
C VAL A 116 5.99 -5.27 9.49
N THR A 117 5.81 -6.40 10.17
CA THR A 117 6.84 -7.44 10.29
C THR A 117 6.35 -8.70 9.58
N ILE A 118 7.05 -9.09 8.53
CA ILE A 118 6.76 -10.33 7.81
C ILE A 118 7.45 -11.50 8.51
N VAL A 119 6.72 -12.59 8.73
CA VAL A 119 7.24 -13.83 9.34
C VAL A 119 6.94 -15.05 8.48
N GLY A 120 7.72 -16.13 8.65
CA GLY A 120 7.53 -17.39 7.93
C GLY A 120 7.94 -17.36 6.45
N GLY A 121 8.49 -16.23 5.99
CA GLY A 121 9.00 -16.05 4.65
C GLY A 121 10.41 -16.59 4.50
N ASN A 122 10.69 -17.28 3.38
CA ASN A 122 11.97 -17.94 3.09
C ASN A 122 12.67 -17.42 1.83
N GLY A 123 12.14 -16.36 1.21
CA GLY A 123 12.71 -15.78 0.00
C GLY A 123 13.74 -14.67 0.28
N SER A 124 14.63 -14.44 -0.69
CA SER A 124 15.55 -13.28 -0.74
C SER A 124 14.91 -12.03 -1.37
N GLY A 125 13.65 -12.15 -1.80
CA GLY A 125 12.87 -11.10 -2.44
C GLY A 125 11.66 -11.71 -3.16
N PHE A 126 10.71 -10.87 -3.56
CA PHE A 126 9.58 -11.27 -4.40
C PHE A 126 9.59 -10.50 -5.72
N ASN A 127 9.27 -11.20 -6.81
CA ASN A 127 9.26 -10.64 -8.17
C ASN A 127 7.89 -10.03 -8.47
N GLY A 128 7.63 -8.85 -7.92
CA GLY A 128 6.51 -7.99 -8.32
C GLY A 128 6.94 -6.89 -9.31
N PRO A 129 6.01 -6.32 -10.09
CA PRO A 129 6.30 -5.08 -10.82
C PRO A 129 6.52 -3.94 -9.83
N ASN A 130 7.27 -2.92 -10.25
CA ASN A 130 7.39 -1.69 -9.47
C ASN A 130 6.01 -1.04 -9.31
N LEU A 131 5.75 -0.48 -8.13
CA LEU A 131 4.56 0.33 -7.92
C LEU A 131 4.61 1.55 -8.86
N PRO A 132 3.64 1.72 -9.76
CA PRO A 132 3.58 2.92 -10.54
C PRO A 132 3.18 4.11 -9.66
N ILE A 133 3.92 5.19 -9.80
CA ILE A 133 3.64 6.47 -9.16
C ILE A 133 3.16 7.41 -10.28
N TYR A 134 1.94 7.91 -10.13
CA TYR A 134 1.33 8.84 -11.07
C TYR A 134 0.89 10.07 -10.30
N ASN A 135 0.84 11.25 -10.91
CA ASN A 135 0.17 12.44 -10.36
C ASN A 135 0.66 12.89 -8.96
N MET A 136 1.79 12.37 -8.49
CA MET A 136 2.44 12.81 -7.26
C MET A 136 3.37 13.99 -7.63
N PRO A 137 3.29 15.15 -6.95
CA PRO A 137 4.17 16.29 -7.20
C PRO A 137 5.64 15.87 -7.21
N GLY A 138 6.35 16.13 -8.31
CA GLY A 138 7.78 15.81 -8.45
C GLY A 138 8.11 14.37 -8.87
N SER A 139 7.12 13.49 -9.05
CA SER A 139 7.32 12.19 -9.69
C SER A 139 7.51 12.40 -11.19
N THR A 140 8.67 12.01 -11.73
CA THR A 140 8.87 11.90 -13.17
C THR A 140 8.05 10.73 -13.69
N THR A 141 7.13 11.02 -14.60
CA THR A 141 6.29 10.07 -15.34
C THR A 141 7.12 9.07 -16.14
#